data_AF-A0A292EEW1-F1
#
_entry.id   AF-A0A292EEW1-F1
#
_cell.length_a   1.000
_cell.length_b   1.000
_cell.length_c   1.000
_cell.angle_alpha   90.00
_cell.angle_beta   90.00
_cell.angle_gamma   90.00
#
_symmetry.space_group_name_H-M   'P 1'
#
loop_
_entity.id
_entity.type
_entity.pdbx_description
1 polymer ?
#
loop_
_entity_poly.entity_id
_entity_poly.type
_entity_poly.pdbx_seq_one_letter_code
_entity_poly.pdbx_strand_id
1 'polypeptide(L)'
;MKFYANDVSSLSHRRLRPGFIDDPQFGTFLEALPDGAALIEADGRIKLVNSKLELLLNLARGDLVGSELAKHAKTAGPVIQKLSTALQQLKRIEVSGTLNSQRSVIATLSILRTADGGAYGALLTMREAGRHSRNEGSDNFRFEAEAGSVARVSFVRTPEIDRIIRQAETALDRGANVLLTGETGTGKSEIARLIGNGGETGAAPFVHVRCGLLSDTQFDAEMFGIEPGSAMDTSTRGKLGYVEAADGGILFLDQVTDLSLAAQSRLVAFLETQTFSRLGSAQRRQARIRIIAATNENLFDLVSAGAFRSDLYYRIAVMPFDLPP
;
A
#
# COMPACT_ATOMS: atom_id res chain seq x y z
N MET A 1 55.30 -29.81 -3.33
CA MET A 1 54.93 -30.55 -2.11
C MET A 1 54.58 -29.52 -1.04
N LYS A 2 53.40 -29.67 -0.41
CA LYS A 2 52.88 -29.04 0.82
C LYS A 2 52.31 -27.61 0.78
N PHE A 3 51.05 -27.58 1.20
CA PHE A 3 50.17 -26.50 1.60
C PHE A 3 50.41 -26.02 3.06
N TYR A 4 49.94 -24.79 3.33
CA TYR A 4 49.48 -24.16 4.59
C TYR A 4 50.40 -23.96 5.80
N ALA A 5 50.55 -22.68 6.18
CA ALA A 5 50.31 -22.13 7.53
C ALA A 5 50.26 -20.58 7.41
N ASN A 6 49.07 -19.98 7.36
CA ASN A 6 48.48 -19.21 8.46
C ASN A 6 49.40 -18.18 9.13
N ASP A 7 49.34 -16.94 8.65
CA ASP A 7 49.51 -15.75 9.50
C ASP A 7 48.14 -15.07 9.67
N VAL A 8 47.36 -15.61 10.62
CA VAL A 8 46.03 -15.10 11.03
C VAL A 8 46.19 -14.18 12.26
N SER A 9 47.33 -13.51 12.41
CA SER A 9 47.68 -12.78 13.64
C SER A 9 47.71 -11.25 13.49
N SER A 10 47.43 -10.69 12.30
CA SER A 10 47.49 -9.23 12.06
C SER A 10 46.16 -8.54 11.73
N LEU A 11 45.03 -9.25 11.77
CA LEU A 11 43.69 -8.69 11.54
C LEU A 11 42.94 -8.34 12.85
N SER A 12 43.63 -7.77 13.82
CA SER A 12 43.01 -7.22 15.02
C SER A 12 42.56 -5.77 14.79
N HIS A 13 41.24 -5.56 14.83
CA HIS A 13 40.53 -4.29 15.03
C HIS A 13 40.38 -3.27 13.88
N ARG A 14 40.08 -3.70 12.65
CA ARG A 14 39.33 -2.82 11.71
C ARG A 14 37.84 -3.14 11.76
N ARG A 15 37.11 -2.28 12.48
CA ARG A 15 35.64 -2.27 12.56
C ARG A 15 35.03 -2.46 11.16
N LEU A 16 34.14 -3.43 11.05
CA LEU A 16 33.32 -3.75 9.87
C LEU A 16 32.36 -2.58 9.56
N ARG A 17 32.91 -1.49 9.01
CA ARG A 17 32.14 -0.38 8.45
C ARG A 17 32.21 -0.50 6.93
N PRO A 18 31.07 -0.62 6.21
CA PRO A 18 31.08 -0.51 4.77
C PRO A 18 31.59 0.87 4.36
N GLY A 19 32.68 0.94 3.57
CA GLY A 19 33.29 2.21 3.15
C GLY A 19 32.40 3.12 2.29
N PHE A 20 31.28 2.59 1.80
CA PHE A 20 30.31 3.33 0.97
C PHE A 20 29.58 4.46 1.73
N ILE A 21 29.55 4.40 3.06
CA ILE A 21 28.87 5.41 3.88
C ILE A 21 29.61 6.76 3.83
N ASP A 22 30.92 6.72 3.57
CA ASP A 22 31.77 7.90 3.43
C ASP A 22 31.92 8.34 1.96
N ASP A 23 31.23 7.65 1.04
CA ASP A 23 31.22 7.99 -0.39
C ASP A 23 30.34 9.22 -0.64
N PRO A 24 30.87 10.30 -1.27
CA PRO A 24 30.08 11.47 -1.66
C PRO A 24 28.84 11.12 -2.51
N GLN A 25 28.89 10.04 -3.29
CA GLN A 25 27.76 9.57 -4.10
C GLN A 25 26.57 9.13 -3.23
N PHE A 26 26.82 8.63 -2.03
CA PHE A 26 25.76 8.22 -1.12
C PHE A 26 24.99 9.42 -0.55
N GLY A 27 25.68 10.54 -0.32
CA GLY A 27 25.02 11.80 0.05
C GLY A 27 24.04 12.26 -1.03
N THR A 28 24.46 12.22 -2.30
CA THR A 28 23.59 12.55 -3.45
C THR A 28 22.41 11.59 -3.58
N PHE A 29 22.62 10.30 -3.30
CA PHE A 29 21.53 9.31 -3.27
C PHE A 29 20.48 9.65 -2.20
N LEU A 30 20.91 9.95 -0.96
CA LEU A 30 20.00 10.35 0.12
C LEU A 30 19.23 11.63 -0.25
N GLU A 31 19.88 12.57 -0.93
CA GLU A 31 19.27 13.82 -1.38
C GLU A 31 18.19 13.60 -2.45
N ALA A 32 18.35 12.59 -3.31
CA ALA A 32 17.37 12.23 -4.33
C ALA A 32 16.12 11.51 -3.78
N LEU A 33 16.11 11.10 -2.51
CA LEU A 33 14.96 10.42 -1.92
C LEU A 33 13.75 11.37 -1.78
N PRO A 34 12.53 10.91 -2.11
CA PRO A 34 11.32 11.72 -2.00
C PRO A 34 10.91 12.01 -0.55
N ASP A 35 11.34 11.13 0.37
CA ASP A 35 11.09 11.23 1.80
C ASP A 35 12.29 11.86 2.51
N GLY A 36 12.04 12.46 3.69
CA GLY A 36 13.11 12.87 4.58
C GLY A 36 13.93 11.65 5.00
N ALA A 37 15.24 11.71 4.89
CA ALA A 37 16.13 10.60 5.21
C ALA A 37 17.30 11.06 6.08
N ALA A 38 17.69 10.20 7.02
CA ALA A 38 18.91 10.34 7.79
C ALA A 38 19.63 9.01 7.92
N LEU A 39 20.95 9.06 7.81
CA LEU A 39 21.81 7.96 8.23
C LEU A 39 22.28 8.23 9.66
N ILE A 40 22.16 7.23 10.52
CA ILE A 40 22.51 7.30 11.93
C ILE A 40 23.57 6.23 12.22
N GLU A 41 24.64 6.61 12.92
CA GLU A 41 25.66 5.67 13.36
C GLU A 41 25.12 4.80 14.51
N ALA A 42 25.80 3.67 14.77
CA ALA A 42 25.42 2.74 15.84
C ALA A 42 25.41 3.37 17.25
N ASP A 43 26.13 4.48 17.46
CA ASP A 43 26.14 5.23 18.72
C ASP A 43 25.00 6.26 18.84
N GLY A 44 24.14 6.36 17.82
CA GLY A 44 22.99 7.27 17.80
C GLY A 44 23.25 8.65 17.18
N ARG A 45 24.47 8.90 16.68
CA ARG A 45 24.81 10.17 16.02
C ARG A 45 24.31 10.19 14.58
N ILE A 46 23.69 11.29 14.19
CA ILE A 46 23.23 11.51 12.83
C ILE A 46 24.45 11.84 11.96
N LYS A 47 24.73 11.02 10.95
CA LYS A 47 25.87 11.20 10.04
C LYS A 47 25.50 12.00 8.81
N LEU A 48 24.36 11.68 8.20
CA LEU A 48 23.87 12.33 6.98
C LEU A 48 22.39 12.62 7.12
N VAL A 49 21.94 13.69 6.49
CA VAL A 49 20.53 14.06 6.33
C VAL A 49 20.32 14.64 4.95
N ASN A 50 19.11 14.48 4.41
CA ASN A 50 18.70 15.19 3.19
C ASN A 50 17.86 16.43 3.49
N SER A 51 17.70 17.30 2.49
CA SER A 51 16.96 18.56 2.64
C SER A 51 15.50 18.34 3.04
N LYS A 52 14.90 17.22 2.63
CA LYS A 52 13.51 16.91 2.99
C LYS A 52 13.35 16.65 4.49
N LEU A 53 14.31 15.98 5.14
CA LEU A 53 14.27 15.79 6.59
C LEU A 53 14.47 17.10 7.35
N GLU A 54 15.39 17.95 6.88
CA GLU A 54 15.61 19.30 7.44
C GLU A 54 14.29 20.10 7.44
N LEU A 55 13.59 20.08 6.30
CA LEU A 55 12.28 20.73 6.16
C LEU A 55 11.23 20.14 7.10
N LEU A 56 11.16 18.82 7.27
CA LEU A 56 10.15 18.15 8.10
C LEU A 56 10.36 18.45 9.59
N LEU A 57 11.60 18.36 10.04
CA LEU A 57 11.97 18.61 11.44
C LEU A 57 12.06 20.11 11.76
N ASN A 58 12.09 20.97 10.75
CA ASN A 58 12.34 22.40 10.87
C ASN A 58 13.68 22.69 11.60
N LEU A 59 14.71 21.95 11.21
CA LEU A 59 16.07 22.01 11.78
C LEU A 59 17.09 22.05 10.64
N ALA A 60 18.11 22.89 10.77
CA ALA A 60 19.15 22.98 9.75
C ALA A 60 20.10 21.78 9.80
N ARG A 61 20.70 21.41 8.67
CA ARG A 61 21.73 20.35 8.57
C ARG A 61 22.80 20.45 9.64
N GLY A 62 23.28 21.67 9.92
CA GLY A 62 24.33 21.92 10.91
C GLY A 62 23.95 21.58 12.35
N ASP A 63 22.66 21.61 12.68
CA ASP A 63 22.15 21.22 14.01
C ASP A 63 21.88 19.71 14.12
N LEU A 64 21.62 19.06 12.99
CA LEU A 64 21.31 17.64 12.89
C LEU A 64 22.59 16.80 12.78
N VAL A 65 23.46 17.07 11.81
CA VAL A 65 24.65 16.27 11.55
C VAL A 65 25.65 16.38 12.71
N GLY A 66 26.16 15.24 13.17
CA GLY A 66 27.08 15.12 14.31
C GLY A 66 26.41 15.11 15.68
N SER A 67 25.12 15.46 15.75
CA SER A 67 24.33 15.43 16.97
C SER A 67 23.65 14.07 17.20
N GLU A 68 23.30 13.78 18.45
CA GLU A 68 22.55 12.57 18.80
C GLU A 68 21.06 12.74 18.50
N LEU A 69 20.41 11.72 17.91
CA LEU A 69 18.99 11.74 17.58
C LEU A 69 18.11 12.09 18.80
N ALA A 70 18.46 11.58 19.98
CA ALA A 70 17.72 11.81 21.22
C ALA A 70 17.66 13.28 21.65
N LYS A 71 18.67 14.09 21.29
CA LYS A 71 18.72 15.53 21.61
C LYS A 71 17.55 16.29 20.98
N HIS A 72 17.09 15.83 19.83
CA HIS A 72 16.02 16.48 19.06
C HIS A 72 14.62 16.05 19.48
N ALA A 73 14.48 15.14 20.45
CA ALA A 73 13.17 14.69 20.93
C ALA A 73 12.31 15.82 21.50
N LYS A 74 12.92 16.77 22.24
CA LYS A 74 12.21 17.93 22.77
C LYS A 74 11.78 18.91 21.68
N THR A 75 12.58 19.04 20.63
CA THR A 75 12.38 20.04 19.57
C THR A 75 11.44 19.55 18.47
N ALA A 76 11.59 18.29 18.05
CA ALA A 76 10.82 17.69 16.97
C ALA A 76 9.59 16.89 17.46
N GLY A 77 9.56 16.49 18.74
CA GLY A 77 8.39 15.88 19.38
C GLY A 77 8.52 14.37 19.65
N PRO A 78 7.43 13.73 20.12
CA PRO A 78 7.44 12.38 20.68
C PRO A 78 7.81 11.28 19.68
N VAL A 79 7.69 11.55 18.37
CA VAL A 79 8.12 10.63 17.30
C VAL A 79 9.63 10.37 17.41
N ILE A 80 10.44 11.42 17.57
CA ILE A 80 11.89 11.29 17.70
C ILE A 80 12.29 10.55 18.98
N GLN A 81 11.57 10.78 20.09
CA GLN A 81 11.80 10.04 21.34
C GLN A 81 11.64 8.53 21.12
N LYS A 82 10.53 8.10 20.48
CA LYS A 82 10.28 6.69 20.19
C LYS A 82 11.34 6.07 19.27
N LEU A 83 11.76 6.82 18.24
CA LEU A 83 12.83 6.39 17.34
C LEU A 83 14.17 6.24 18.08
N SER A 84 14.52 7.16 18.99
CA SER A 84 15.73 7.05 19.79
C SER A 84 15.73 5.83 20.71
N THR A 85 14.60 5.52 21.34
CA THR A 85 14.47 4.32 22.19
C THR A 85 14.60 3.04 21.36
N ALA A 86 13.99 2.99 20.17
CA ALA A 86 14.09 1.84 19.28
C ALA A 86 15.52 1.65 18.75
N LEU A 87 16.23 2.75 18.49
CA LEU A 87 17.64 2.72 18.08
C LEU A 87 18.55 2.12 19.17
N GLN A 88 18.35 2.51 20.44
CA GLN A 88 19.07 1.93 21.58
C GLN A 88 18.83 0.41 21.72
N GLN A 89 17.64 -0.04 21.36
CA GLN A 89 17.27 -1.46 21.36
C GLN A 89 17.67 -2.19 20.07
N LEU A 90 18.31 -1.49 19.10
CA LEU A 90 18.62 -2.00 17.77
C LEU A 90 17.42 -2.71 17.11
N LYS A 91 16.24 -2.11 17.28
CA LYS A 91 14.96 -2.64 16.81
C LYS A 91 14.44 -1.82 15.64
N ARG A 92 14.05 -2.50 14.57
CA ARG A 92 13.31 -1.88 13.47
C ARG A 92 11.93 -1.44 13.97
N ILE A 93 11.53 -0.21 13.66
CA ILE A 93 10.22 0.32 14.03
C ILE A 93 9.68 1.26 12.94
N GLU A 94 8.36 1.32 12.85
CA GLU A 94 7.65 2.38 12.15
C GLU A 94 6.79 3.14 13.15
N VAL A 95 6.88 4.47 13.15
CA VAL A 95 6.21 5.36 14.09
C VAL A 95 5.45 6.42 13.31
N SER A 96 4.14 6.46 13.52
CA SER A 96 3.32 7.59 13.10
C SER A 96 3.08 8.54 14.28
N GLY A 97 3.06 9.84 14.01
CA GLY A 97 2.74 10.84 15.01
C GLY A 97 2.89 12.26 14.49
N THR A 98 2.57 13.22 15.34
CA THR A 98 2.68 14.63 15.02
C THR A 98 4.00 15.17 15.56
N LEU A 99 4.73 15.89 14.70
CA LEU A 99 5.88 16.68 15.12
C LEU A 99 5.40 17.95 15.85
N ASN A 100 6.29 18.59 16.61
CA ASN A 100 5.99 19.86 17.25
C ASN A 100 5.63 20.98 16.25
N SER A 101 6.06 20.84 14.99
CA SER A 101 5.67 21.69 13.86
C SER A 101 4.21 21.50 13.39
N GLN A 102 3.41 20.72 14.13
CA GLN A 102 2.06 20.26 13.77
C GLN A 102 2.00 19.50 12.44
N ARG A 103 3.13 19.00 11.94
CA ARG A 103 3.16 18.13 10.76
C ARG A 103 2.95 16.70 11.22
N SER A 104 1.94 16.05 10.68
CA SER A 104 1.76 14.61 10.86
C SER A 104 2.82 13.92 10.02
N VAL A 105 3.55 12.97 10.59
CA VAL A 105 4.60 12.24 9.89
C VAL A 105 4.51 10.75 10.16
N ILE A 106 5.02 9.97 9.21
CA ILE A 106 5.33 8.55 9.37
C ILE A 106 6.84 8.43 9.24
N ALA A 107 7.47 7.83 10.24
CA ALA A 107 8.91 7.67 10.30
C ALA A 107 9.29 6.20 10.52
N THR A 108 10.21 5.69 9.71
CA THR A 108 10.67 4.30 9.77
C THR A 108 12.15 4.27 10.09
N LEU A 109 12.52 3.51 11.13
CA LEU A 109 13.91 3.25 11.49
C LEU A 109 14.27 1.82 11.10
N SER A 110 15.20 1.67 10.17
CA SER A 110 15.73 0.39 9.72
C SER A 110 17.16 0.22 10.20
N ILE A 111 17.47 -0.87 10.90
CA ILE A 111 18.82 -1.15 11.38
C ILE A 111 19.66 -1.76 10.26
N LEU A 112 20.80 -1.16 9.98
CA LEU A 112 21.75 -1.63 8.98
C LEU A 112 22.71 -2.63 9.62
N ARG A 113 22.78 -3.83 9.03
CA ARG A 113 23.60 -4.93 9.52
C ARG A 113 24.60 -5.37 8.46
N THR A 114 25.78 -5.76 8.91
CA THR A 114 26.79 -6.40 8.06
C THR A 114 26.39 -7.85 7.75
N ALA A 115 27.08 -8.50 6.80
CA ALA A 115 26.78 -9.87 6.39
C ALA A 115 26.91 -10.89 7.53
N ASP A 116 27.74 -10.60 8.53
CA ASP A 116 27.92 -11.34 9.78
C ASP A 116 26.88 -11.00 10.87
N GLY A 117 25.91 -10.12 10.56
CA GLY A 117 24.78 -9.78 11.44
C GLY A 117 25.02 -8.64 12.42
N GLY A 118 26.25 -8.09 12.47
CA GLY A 118 26.61 -6.95 13.30
C GLY A 118 25.91 -5.66 12.87
N ALA A 119 25.24 -4.98 13.80
CA ALA A 119 24.63 -3.68 13.51
C ALA A 119 25.71 -2.59 13.42
N TYR A 120 25.77 -1.85 12.32
CA TYR A 120 26.75 -0.78 12.12
C TYR A 120 26.11 0.62 12.03
N GLY A 121 24.79 0.70 11.89
CA GLY A 121 24.05 1.96 11.86
C GLY A 121 22.55 1.75 11.66
N ALA A 122 21.85 2.83 11.36
CA ALA A 122 20.43 2.82 11.05
C ALA A 122 20.10 3.84 9.95
N LEU A 123 19.13 3.49 9.10
CA LEU A 123 18.50 4.40 8.16
C LEU A 123 17.16 4.84 8.73
N LEU A 124 17.01 6.14 8.96
CA LEU A 124 15.75 6.78 9.29
C LEU A 124 15.16 7.36 8.01
N THR A 125 13.90 7.03 7.73
CA THR A 125 13.09 7.73 6.73
C THR A 125 11.89 8.38 7.41
N MET A 126 11.42 9.50 6.89
CA MET A 126 10.32 10.28 7.44
C MET A 126 9.58 10.98 6.31
N ARG A 127 8.26 10.80 6.26
CA ARG A 127 7.39 11.45 5.28
C ARG A 127 6.24 12.16 5.96
N GLU A 128 5.77 13.24 5.35
CA GLU A 128 4.57 13.93 5.82
C GLU A 128 3.32 13.09 5.51
N ALA A 129 2.51 12.85 6.51
CA ALA A 129 1.15 12.36 6.34
C ALA A 129 0.28 13.57 5.95
N GLY A 130 -0.24 13.55 4.72
CA GLY A 130 -0.90 14.70 4.09
C GLY A 130 -1.96 15.38 4.99
N ARG A 131 -1.96 16.71 5.01
CA ARG A 131 -2.99 17.53 5.68
C ARG A 131 -4.22 17.62 4.77
N HIS A 132 -5.29 16.90 5.09
CA HIS A 132 -6.65 17.30 4.72
C HIS A 132 -7.49 17.50 5.98
N SER A 133 -8.19 18.62 5.96
CA SER A 133 -8.99 19.19 7.03
C SER A 133 -10.24 18.34 7.31
N ARG A 134 -10.52 18.14 8.60
CA ARG A 134 -11.84 17.81 9.19
C ARG A 134 -12.65 16.72 8.47
N ASN A 135 -12.41 15.48 8.88
CA ASN A 135 -13.45 14.65 9.47
C ASN A 135 -12.79 13.58 10.34
N GLU A 136 -13.35 13.36 11.52
CA GLU A 136 -12.96 12.27 12.40
C GLU A 136 -13.30 10.93 11.71
N GLY A 137 -12.36 9.98 11.75
CA GLY A 137 -12.68 8.57 11.57
C GLY A 137 -12.55 7.99 10.16
N SER A 138 -11.44 8.19 9.46
CA SER A 138 -10.96 7.32 8.36
C SER A 138 -9.60 7.85 7.90
N ASP A 139 -8.89 7.15 7.02
CA ASP A 139 -7.67 7.62 6.35
C ASP A 139 -6.34 7.51 7.12
N ASN A 140 -5.87 6.27 7.21
CA ASN A 140 -4.52 5.96 6.70
C ASN A 140 -4.36 4.47 6.33
N PHE A 141 -5.30 3.95 5.54
CA PHE A 141 -5.07 2.76 4.73
C PHE A 141 -5.16 3.20 3.27
N ARG A 142 -4.03 3.62 2.70
CA ARG A 142 -3.90 3.71 1.25
C ARG A 142 -3.88 2.27 0.76
N PHE A 143 -5.00 1.82 0.20
CA PHE A 143 -4.90 0.84 -0.86
C PHE A 143 -3.89 1.37 -1.87
N GLU A 144 -3.04 0.52 -2.43
CA GLU A 144 -2.32 0.84 -3.65
C GLU A 144 -3.36 1.03 -4.77
N ALA A 145 -4.15 2.10 -4.69
CA ALA A 145 -4.45 2.85 -5.88
C ALA A 145 -3.08 3.14 -6.48
N GLU A 146 -2.80 2.55 -7.63
CA GLU A 146 -1.71 2.97 -8.50
C GLU A 146 -1.95 4.44 -8.90
N ALA A 147 -1.76 5.34 -7.94
CA ALA A 147 -1.48 6.76 -8.13
C ALA A 147 0.04 6.94 -8.12
N GLY A 148 0.78 5.94 -8.59
CA GLY A 148 2.12 6.11 -9.11
C GLY A 148 1.98 6.80 -10.46
N SER A 149 2.74 7.87 -10.66
CA SER A 149 2.85 8.61 -11.93
C SER A 149 2.66 7.69 -13.13
N VAL A 150 1.52 7.87 -13.81
CA VAL A 150 1.16 7.13 -15.01
C VAL A 150 2.30 7.31 -16.00
N ALA A 151 3.13 6.28 -16.19
CA ALA A 151 3.73 6.09 -17.49
C ALA A 151 2.54 6.04 -18.44
N ARG A 152 2.33 7.11 -19.22
CA ARG A 152 1.23 7.19 -20.19
C ARG A 152 1.37 6.00 -21.13
N VAL A 153 0.72 4.90 -20.80
CA VAL A 153 0.55 3.78 -21.70
C VAL A 153 -0.28 4.38 -22.84
N SER A 154 0.34 4.52 -24.00
CA SER A 154 -0.33 5.03 -25.18
C SER A 154 -1.30 3.96 -25.65
N PHE A 155 -2.57 4.08 -25.27
CA PHE A 155 -3.64 3.24 -25.80
C PHE A 155 -4.31 3.95 -26.97
N VAL A 156 -4.62 3.20 -28.03
CA VAL A 156 -5.38 3.70 -29.17
C VAL A 156 -6.85 3.42 -28.91
N ARG A 157 -7.64 4.48 -28.71
CA ARG A 157 -9.10 4.36 -28.56
C ARG A 157 -9.69 4.09 -29.94
N THR A 158 -10.18 2.87 -30.14
CA THR A 158 -11.04 2.58 -31.29
C THR A 158 -12.46 3.08 -30.99
N PRO A 159 -13.27 3.38 -32.03
CA PRO A 159 -14.68 3.75 -31.85
C PRO A 159 -15.50 2.72 -31.07
N GLU A 160 -15.10 1.45 -31.14
CA GLU A 160 -15.71 0.33 -30.42
C GLU A 160 -15.41 0.37 -28.92
N ILE A 161 -14.14 0.54 -28.52
CA ILE A 161 -13.75 0.69 -27.12
C ILE A 161 -14.41 1.92 -26.50
N ASP A 162 -14.44 3.05 -27.22
CA ASP A 162 -15.11 4.26 -26.75
C ASP A 162 -16.61 4.06 -26.55
N ARG A 163 -17.26 3.22 -27.36
CA ARG A 163 -18.66 2.85 -27.19
C ARG A 163 -18.86 2.00 -25.94
N ILE A 164 -18.00 1.02 -25.72
CA ILE A 164 -18.02 0.16 -24.54
C ILE A 164 -17.88 1.01 -23.26
N ILE A 165 -16.89 1.91 -23.23
CA ILE A 165 -16.65 2.79 -22.06
C ILE A 165 -17.90 3.61 -21.75
N ARG A 166 -18.48 4.31 -22.74
CA ARG A 166 -19.70 5.12 -22.52
C ARG A 166 -20.89 4.31 -22.03
N GLN A 167 -21.06 3.09 -22.56
CA GLN A 167 -22.14 2.20 -22.14
C GLN A 167 -21.93 1.70 -20.72
N ALA A 168 -20.69 1.39 -20.35
CA ALA A 168 -20.33 0.96 -19.00
C ALA A 168 -20.48 2.10 -17.97
N GLU A 169 -20.05 3.32 -18.29
CA GLU A 169 -20.29 4.52 -17.47
C GLU A 169 -21.79 4.72 -17.22
N THR A 170 -22.59 4.70 -18.29
CA THR A 170 -24.06 4.81 -18.19
C THR A 170 -24.67 3.71 -17.32
N ALA A 171 -24.14 2.49 -17.39
CA ALA A 171 -24.60 1.38 -16.56
C ALA A 171 -24.31 1.61 -15.08
N LEU A 172 -23.10 2.04 -14.73
CA LEU A 172 -22.68 2.32 -13.36
C LEU A 172 -23.50 3.47 -12.75
N ASP A 173 -23.75 4.53 -13.53
CA ASP A 173 -24.59 5.67 -13.13
C ASP A 173 -26.02 5.24 -12.81
N ARG A 174 -26.55 4.27 -13.57
CA ARG A 174 -27.87 3.66 -13.35
C ARG A 174 -27.88 2.62 -12.25
N GLY A 175 -26.73 2.34 -11.64
CA GLY A 175 -26.57 1.42 -10.53
C GLY A 175 -26.42 -0.05 -10.90
N ALA A 176 -26.14 -0.35 -12.17
CA ALA A 176 -25.79 -1.70 -12.61
C ALA A 176 -24.30 -2.00 -12.37
N ASN A 177 -23.99 -3.27 -12.15
CA ASN A 177 -22.61 -3.77 -12.16
C ASN A 177 -22.16 -4.05 -13.60
N VAL A 178 -20.87 -3.91 -13.85
CA VAL A 178 -20.25 -4.12 -15.16
C VAL A 178 -19.35 -5.36 -15.11
N LEU A 179 -19.42 -6.19 -16.16
CA LEU A 179 -18.51 -7.30 -16.38
C LEU A 179 -17.71 -7.06 -17.66
N LEU A 180 -16.39 -7.14 -17.58
CA LEU A 180 -15.48 -7.05 -18.71
C LEU A 180 -14.89 -8.44 -19.00
N THR A 181 -15.15 -8.97 -20.20
CA THR A 181 -14.54 -10.19 -20.70
C THR A 181 -13.56 -9.90 -21.83
N GLY A 182 -12.72 -10.88 -22.15
CA GLY A 182 -11.78 -10.80 -23.28
C GLY A 182 -10.44 -11.44 -22.93
N GLU A 183 -9.61 -11.68 -23.93
CA GLU A 183 -8.35 -12.40 -23.78
C GLU A 183 -7.35 -11.73 -22.83
N THR A 184 -6.36 -12.49 -22.36
CA THR A 184 -5.27 -11.93 -21.54
C THR A 184 -4.54 -10.83 -22.31
N GLY A 185 -4.39 -9.65 -21.69
CA GLY A 185 -3.66 -8.54 -22.32
C GLY A 185 -4.50 -7.55 -23.14
N THR A 186 -5.83 -7.73 -23.25
CA THR A 186 -6.73 -6.79 -23.94
C THR A 186 -6.97 -5.44 -23.21
N GLY A 187 -6.24 -5.17 -22.12
CA GLY A 187 -6.33 -3.90 -21.40
C GLY A 187 -7.56 -3.74 -20.48
N LYS A 188 -8.21 -4.84 -20.05
CA LYS A 188 -9.36 -4.81 -19.11
C LYS A 188 -9.16 -3.89 -17.91
N SER A 189 -8.01 -3.97 -17.24
CA SER A 189 -7.73 -3.17 -16.05
C SER A 189 -7.62 -1.67 -16.36
N GLU A 190 -7.10 -1.31 -17.54
CA GLU A 190 -7.02 0.09 -17.99
C GLU A 190 -8.40 0.62 -18.38
N ILE A 191 -9.19 -0.18 -19.10
CA ILE A 191 -10.56 0.18 -19.47
C ILE A 191 -11.43 0.33 -18.21
N ALA A 192 -11.30 -0.55 -17.22
CA ALA A 192 -11.99 -0.42 -15.94
C ALA A 192 -11.66 0.90 -15.22
N ARG A 193 -10.40 1.34 -15.28
CA ARG A 193 -9.98 2.65 -14.74
C ARG A 193 -10.56 3.82 -15.51
N LEU A 194 -10.59 3.74 -16.84
CA LEU A 194 -11.19 4.78 -17.67
C LEU A 194 -12.67 4.94 -17.36
N ILE A 195 -13.39 3.83 -17.25
CA ILE A 195 -14.79 3.79 -16.83
C ILE A 195 -14.95 4.37 -15.43
N GLY A 196 -14.08 3.98 -14.48
CA GLY A 196 -14.22 4.38 -13.09
C GLY A 196 -13.80 5.81 -12.76
N ASN A 197 -12.92 6.40 -13.57
CA ASN A 197 -12.46 7.79 -13.44
C ASN A 197 -13.33 8.79 -14.23
N GLY A 198 -14.49 8.35 -14.74
CA GLY A 198 -15.36 9.04 -15.69
C GLY A 198 -15.28 10.57 -15.66
N GLY A 199 -14.48 11.14 -16.55
CA GLY A 199 -14.47 12.54 -17.03
C GLY A 199 -14.32 13.71 -16.04
N GLU A 200 -14.79 13.61 -14.80
CA GLU A 200 -14.89 14.72 -13.86
C GLU A 200 -13.91 14.59 -12.69
N THR A 201 -13.23 15.70 -12.42
CA THR A 201 -12.08 15.84 -11.53
C THR A 201 -12.50 15.89 -10.04
N GLY A 202 -13.52 15.11 -9.66
CA GLY A 202 -14.02 14.92 -8.30
C GLY A 202 -14.01 13.44 -7.94
N ALA A 203 -12.81 12.90 -7.69
CA ALA A 203 -12.53 11.46 -7.69
C ALA A 203 -13.31 10.66 -6.62
N ALA A 204 -14.36 9.97 -7.04
CA ALA A 204 -14.90 8.85 -6.27
C ALA A 204 -13.81 7.77 -6.09
N PRO A 205 -13.77 7.05 -4.95
CA PRO A 205 -12.76 6.03 -4.74
C PRO A 205 -12.79 4.95 -5.82
N PHE A 206 -11.62 4.57 -6.34
CA PHE A 206 -11.47 3.43 -7.23
C PHE A 206 -10.49 2.44 -6.60
N VAL A 207 -11.00 1.31 -6.10
CA VAL A 207 -10.21 0.27 -5.45
C VAL A 207 -10.04 -0.90 -6.39
N HIS A 208 -8.81 -1.17 -6.80
CA HIS A 208 -8.44 -2.30 -7.64
C HIS A 208 -8.04 -3.50 -6.77
N VAL A 209 -8.71 -4.62 -6.97
CA VAL A 209 -8.43 -5.89 -6.30
C VAL A 209 -8.12 -6.95 -7.35
N ARG A 210 -6.90 -7.47 -7.34
CA ARG A 210 -6.54 -8.66 -8.11
C ARG A 210 -6.90 -9.90 -7.29
N CYS A 211 -7.97 -10.59 -7.69
CA CYS A 211 -8.53 -11.69 -6.92
C CYS A 211 -7.55 -12.86 -6.73
N GLY A 212 -6.70 -13.15 -7.71
CA GLY A 212 -5.66 -14.18 -7.60
C GLY A 212 -4.56 -13.92 -6.57
N LEU A 213 -4.50 -12.73 -5.98
CA LEU A 213 -3.57 -12.44 -4.87
C LEU A 213 -4.18 -12.70 -3.49
N LEU A 214 -5.48 -13.02 -3.41
CA LEU A 214 -6.18 -13.24 -2.14
C LEU A 214 -6.29 -14.73 -1.83
N SER A 215 -5.62 -15.17 -0.76
CA SER A 215 -5.92 -16.48 -0.19
C SER A 215 -7.27 -16.46 0.55
N ASP A 216 -7.92 -17.61 0.73
CA ASP A 216 -9.17 -17.70 1.49
C ASP A 216 -9.05 -17.17 2.92
N THR A 217 -7.88 -17.36 3.53
CA THR A 217 -7.57 -16.88 4.87
C THR A 217 -7.38 -15.36 4.94
N GLN A 218 -6.97 -14.74 3.83
CA GLN A 218 -6.76 -13.30 3.73
C GLN A 218 -7.99 -12.58 3.17
N PHE A 219 -8.82 -13.25 2.36
CA PHE A 219 -9.96 -12.64 1.69
C PHE A 219 -10.82 -11.84 2.65
N ASP A 220 -11.20 -12.45 3.78
CA ASP A 220 -12.04 -11.80 4.78
C ASP A 220 -11.38 -10.54 5.36
N ALA A 221 -10.12 -10.67 5.77
CA ALA A 221 -9.36 -9.59 6.38
C ALA A 221 -9.06 -8.42 5.42
N GLU A 222 -8.77 -8.72 4.15
CA GLU A 222 -8.48 -7.71 3.12
C GLU A 222 -9.76 -7.09 2.56
N MET A 223 -10.80 -7.89 2.30
CA MET A 223 -12.06 -7.43 1.69
C MET A 223 -12.89 -6.63 2.68
N PHE A 224 -13.03 -7.11 3.92
CA PHE A 224 -13.94 -6.53 4.91
C PHE A 224 -13.23 -5.82 6.07
N GLY A 225 -11.92 -5.99 6.22
CA GLY A 225 -11.14 -5.33 7.26
C GLY A 225 -11.19 -6.06 8.61
N ILE A 226 -10.35 -5.64 9.55
CA ILE A 226 -10.22 -6.20 10.90
C ILE A 226 -10.62 -5.13 11.91
N GLU A 227 -11.45 -5.49 12.89
CA GLU A 227 -11.83 -4.57 13.96
C GLU A 227 -10.63 -4.33 14.91
N PRO A 228 -10.39 -3.08 15.35
CA PRO A 228 -9.34 -2.80 16.32
C PRO A 228 -9.49 -3.65 17.59
N GLY A 229 -8.41 -4.31 18.00
CA GLY A 229 -8.42 -5.15 19.21
C GLY A 229 -9.09 -6.52 19.03
N SER A 230 -9.41 -6.92 17.79
CA SER A 230 -9.73 -8.31 17.46
C SER A 230 -8.55 -9.23 17.79
N ALA A 231 -8.81 -10.50 18.12
CA ALA A 231 -7.75 -11.50 18.36
C ALA A 231 -6.85 -11.71 17.13
N MET A 232 -7.32 -11.33 15.94
CA MET A 232 -6.57 -11.38 14.68
C MET A 232 -5.87 -10.04 14.35
N ASP A 233 -6.05 -9.00 15.16
CA ASP A 233 -5.41 -7.70 14.97
C ASP A 233 -3.98 -7.74 15.50
N THR A 234 -3.01 -7.62 14.60
CA THR A 234 -1.58 -7.45 14.94
C THR A 234 -1.18 -5.99 15.06
N SER A 235 -2.08 -5.08 14.64
CA SER A 235 -1.98 -3.64 14.88
C SER A 235 -2.80 -3.29 16.14
N THR A 236 -2.66 -2.09 16.69
CA THR A 236 -3.53 -1.61 17.78
C THR A 236 -4.71 -0.80 17.27
N ARG A 237 -4.93 -0.77 15.94
CA ARG A 237 -5.84 0.16 15.25
C ARG A 237 -6.76 -0.52 14.24
N GLY A 238 -6.78 -1.86 14.16
CA GLY A 238 -7.52 -2.61 13.15
C GLY A 238 -6.98 -2.42 11.73
N LYS A 239 -7.72 -2.96 10.77
CA LYS A 239 -7.42 -2.88 9.33
C LYS A 239 -8.65 -2.48 8.55
N LEU A 240 -8.52 -1.52 7.63
CA LEU A 240 -9.61 -1.14 6.73
C LEU A 240 -9.67 -2.12 5.55
N GLY A 241 -10.87 -2.54 5.16
CA GLY A 241 -11.07 -3.47 4.04
C GLY A 241 -11.29 -2.78 2.70
N TYR A 242 -11.13 -3.52 1.59
CA TYR A 242 -11.36 -3.01 0.22
C TYR A 242 -12.77 -2.42 0.07
N VAL A 243 -13.78 -3.07 0.64
CA VAL A 243 -15.17 -2.61 0.63
C VAL A 243 -15.29 -1.24 1.28
N GLU A 244 -14.70 -1.06 2.47
CA GLU A 244 -14.80 0.20 3.20
C GLU A 244 -14.05 1.34 2.50
N ALA A 245 -12.95 1.05 1.80
CA ALA A 245 -12.24 2.08 1.03
C ALA A 245 -12.87 2.42 -0.32
N ALA A 246 -13.66 1.51 -0.88
CA ALA A 246 -14.40 1.76 -2.11
C ALA A 246 -15.77 2.43 -1.84
N ASP A 247 -16.10 2.73 -0.59
CA ASP A 247 -17.38 3.35 -0.23
C ASP A 247 -17.57 4.69 -0.95
N GLY A 248 -18.72 4.85 -1.59
CA GLY A 248 -19.04 5.99 -2.45
C GLY A 248 -18.41 5.93 -3.84
N GLY A 249 -17.75 4.84 -4.21
CA GLY A 249 -17.05 4.68 -5.48
C GLY A 249 -17.16 3.29 -6.09
N ILE A 250 -16.05 2.81 -6.66
CA ILE A 250 -15.97 1.58 -7.44
C ILE A 250 -14.98 0.60 -6.81
N LEU A 251 -15.41 -0.65 -6.72
CA LEU A 251 -14.56 -1.80 -6.43
C LEU A 251 -14.38 -2.60 -7.72
N PHE A 252 -13.16 -2.58 -8.25
CA PHE A 252 -12.78 -3.33 -9.43
C PHE A 252 -12.19 -4.69 -9.03
N LEU A 253 -12.82 -5.78 -9.47
CA LEU A 253 -12.42 -7.16 -9.23
C LEU A 253 -11.76 -7.73 -10.48
N ASP A 254 -10.44 -7.71 -10.54
CA ASP A 254 -9.65 -8.26 -11.64
C ASP A 254 -9.40 -9.75 -11.44
N GLN A 255 -9.58 -10.53 -12.50
CA GLN A 255 -9.58 -12.00 -12.48
C GLN A 255 -10.55 -12.60 -11.44
N VAL A 256 -11.83 -12.20 -11.50
CA VAL A 256 -12.85 -12.64 -10.54
C VAL A 256 -13.01 -14.17 -10.44
N THR A 257 -12.59 -14.90 -11.48
CA THR A 257 -12.60 -16.36 -11.54
C THR A 257 -11.58 -17.02 -10.61
N ASP A 258 -10.54 -16.29 -10.17
CA ASP A 258 -9.54 -16.77 -9.21
C ASP A 258 -10.10 -16.89 -7.78
N LEU A 259 -11.29 -16.36 -7.50
CA LEU A 259 -11.92 -16.46 -6.18
C LEU A 259 -12.35 -17.91 -5.90
N SER A 260 -12.04 -18.42 -4.71
CA SER A 260 -12.61 -19.68 -4.25
C SER A 260 -14.13 -19.60 -4.11
N LEU A 261 -14.82 -20.76 -4.15
CA LEU A 261 -16.26 -20.82 -3.92
C LEU A 261 -16.69 -20.21 -2.58
N ALA A 262 -15.83 -20.30 -1.55
CA ALA A 262 -16.08 -19.70 -0.25
C ALA A 262 -16.00 -18.18 -0.32
N ALA A 263 -14.99 -17.62 -0.99
CA ALA A 263 -14.87 -16.18 -1.22
C ALA A 263 -16.04 -15.65 -2.08
N GLN A 264 -16.42 -16.38 -3.13
CA GLN A 264 -17.59 -16.07 -3.97
C GLN A 264 -18.87 -16.01 -3.13
N SER A 265 -19.10 -16.97 -2.24
CA SER A 265 -20.27 -16.99 -1.35
C SER A 265 -20.36 -15.75 -0.45
N ARG A 266 -19.21 -15.28 0.06
CA ARG A 266 -19.16 -14.08 0.91
C ARG A 266 -19.38 -12.80 0.10
N LEU A 267 -18.83 -12.76 -1.11
CA LEU A 267 -19.07 -11.66 -2.03
C LEU A 267 -20.55 -11.55 -2.40
N VAL A 268 -21.24 -12.67 -2.68
CA VAL A 268 -22.70 -12.68 -2.91
C VAL A 268 -23.45 -12.07 -1.73
N ALA A 269 -23.15 -12.49 -0.50
CA ALA A 269 -23.80 -11.96 0.70
C ALA A 269 -23.60 -10.44 0.86
N PHE A 270 -22.39 -9.95 0.52
CA PHE A 270 -22.12 -8.52 0.48
C PHE A 270 -22.92 -7.82 -0.64
N LEU A 271 -22.89 -8.32 -1.87
CA LEU A 271 -23.58 -7.71 -3.02
C LEU A 271 -25.10 -7.64 -2.83
N GLU A 272 -25.68 -8.59 -2.09
CA GLU A 272 -27.10 -8.63 -1.75
C GLU A 272 -27.56 -7.49 -0.87
N THR A 273 -26.79 -7.22 0.18
CA THR A 273 -27.23 -6.32 1.26
C THR A 273 -26.51 -4.98 1.23
N GLN A 274 -25.37 -4.92 0.52
CA GLN A 274 -24.39 -3.84 0.62
C GLN A 274 -23.91 -3.62 2.06
N THR A 275 -24.05 -4.66 2.90
CA THR A 275 -23.62 -4.63 4.31
C THR A 275 -22.51 -5.63 4.57
N PHE A 276 -21.62 -5.27 5.48
CA PHE A 276 -20.49 -6.10 5.90
C PHE A 276 -20.19 -5.86 7.38
N SER A 277 -19.38 -6.72 7.98
CA SER A 277 -18.81 -6.50 9.31
C SER A 277 -17.31 -6.73 9.23
N ARG A 278 -16.53 -5.93 9.98
CA ARG A 278 -15.10 -6.19 10.14
C ARG A 278 -14.89 -7.48 10.93
N LEU A 279 -13.78 -8.15 10.69
CA LEU A 279 -13.44 -9.40 11.37
C LEU A 279 -13.21 -9.14 12.85
N GLY A 280 -13.90 -9.89 13.70
CA GLY A 280 -13.92 -9.68 15.15
C GLY A 280 -14.95 -8.66 15.64
N SER A 281 -15.77 -8.10 14.74
CA SER A 281 -16.89 -7.22 15.08
C SER A 281 -18.23 -7.82 14.69
N ALA A 282 -19.23 -7.66 15.54
CA ALA A 282 -20.63 -7.93 15.21
C ALA A 282 -21.35 -6.71 14.62
N GLN A 283 -20.69 -5.54 14.60
CA GLN A 283 -21.27 -4.31 14.09
C GLN A 283 -21.37 -4.37 12.57
N ARG A 284 -22.61 -4.35 12.06
CA ARG A 284 -22.87 -4.21 10.62
C ARG A 284 -22.58 -2.78 10.17
N ARG A 285 -21.90 -2.68 9.04
CA ARG A 285 -21.58 -1.46 8.29
C ARG A 285 -22.22 -1.56 6.91
N GLN A 286 -22.50 -0.43 6.29
CA GLN A 286 -23.01 -0.37 4.93
C GLN A 286 -21.99 0.38 4.07
N ALA A 287 -21.76 -0.08 2.85
CA ALA A 287 -20.95 0.63 1.86
C ALA A 287 -21.74 0.74 0.57
N ARG A 288 -21.68 1.90 -0.10
CA ARG A 288 -22.34 2.16 -1.37
C ARG A 288 -21.32 2.09 -2.48
N ILE A 289 -21.22 0.92 -3.11
CA ILE A 289 -20.16 0.62 -4.07
C ILE A 289 -20.76 0.15 -5.38
N ARG A 290 -20.11 0.48 -6.50
CA ARG A 290 -20.35 -0.16 -7.80
C ARG A 290 -19.26 -1.16 -8.12
N ILE A 291 -19.63 -2.27 -8.73
CA ILE A 291 -18.68 -3.30 -9.12
C ILE A 291 -18.37 -3.20 -10.60
N ILE A 292 -17.08 -3.24 -10.90
CA ILE A 292 -16.57 -3.66 -12.21
C ILE A 292 -15.86 -5.00 -11.97
N ALA A 293 -16.25 -6.06 -12.67
CA ALA A 293 -15.56 -7.35 -12.62
C ALA A 293 -14.86 -7.61 -13.96
N ALA A 294 -13.73 -8.29 -13.93
CA ALA A 294 -13.00 -8.69 -15.13
C ALA A 294 -12.57 -10.16 -15.06
N THR A 295 -12.59 -10.84 -16.20
CA THR A 295 -12.01 -12.18 -16.37
C THR A 295 -11.66 -12.42 -17.84
N ASN A 296 -10.74 -13.33 -18.09
CA ASN A 296 -10.44 -13.89 -19.41
C ASN A 296 -11.05 -15.28 -19.63
N GLU A 297 -11.74 -15.84 -18.63
CA GLU A 297 -12.35 -17.16 -18.70
C GLU A 297 -13.85 -17.10 -18.98
N ASN A 298 -14.40 -18.17 -19.53
CA ASN A 298 -15.83 -18.29 -19.77
C ASN A 298 -16.57 -18.63 -18.46
N LEU A 299 -17.22 -17.62 -17.87
CA LEU A 299 -18.00 -17.79 -16.65
C LEU A 299 -19.15 -18.80 -16.79
N PHE A 300 -19.76 -18.94 -17.98
CA PHE A 300 -20.86 -19.88 -18.17
C PHE A 300 -20.37 -21.34 -18.07
N ASP A 301 -19.20 -21.62 -18.63
CA ASP A 301 -18.58 -22.95 -18.55
C ASP A 301 -18.14 -23.25 -17.11
N LEU A 302 -17.56 -22.26 -16.42
CA LEU A 302 -17.17 -22.40 -15.00
C LEU A 302 -18.37 -22.60 -14.07
N VAL A 303 -19.50 -21.95 -14.35
CA VAL A 303 -20.76 -22.18 -13.64
C VAL A 303 -21.26 -23.61 -13.88
N SER A 304 -21.23 -24.08 -15.13
CA SER A 304 -21.63 -25.43 -15.49
C SER A 304 -20.74 -26.50 -14.85
N ALA A 305 -19.45 -26.20 -14.69
CA ALA A 305 -18.48 -27.05 -14.01
C ALA A 305 -18.52 -26.96 -12.47
N GLY A 306 -19.33 -26.07 -11.90
CA GLY A 306 -19.42 -25.85 -10.45
C GLY A 306 -18.21 -25.13 -9.84
N ALA A 307 -17.32 -24.57 -10.67
CA ALA A 307 -16.15 -23.79 -10.23
C ALA A 307 -16.51 -22.31 -9.97
N PHE A 308 -17.64 -21.85 -10.50
CA PHE A 308 -18.16 -20.51 -10.26
C PHE A 308 -19.64 -20.57 -9.86
N ARG A 309 -20.04 -19.76 -8.89
CA ARG A 309 -21.43 -19.76 -8.42
C ARG A 309 -22.34 -19.02 -9.41
N SER A 310 -23.46 -19.63 -9.74
CA SER A 310 -24.46 -19.04 -10.63
C SER A 310 -25.06 -17.74 -10.08
N ASP A 311 -25.31 -17.68 -8.76
CA ASP A 311 -25.83 -16.49 -8.10
C ASP A 311 -24.88 -15.28 -8.16
N LEU A 312 -23.58 -15.50 -8.03
CA LEU A 312 -22.57 -14.46 -8.23
C LEU A 312 -22.54 -14.01 -9.69
N TYR A 313 -22.55 -14.94 -10.64
CA TYR A 313 -22.56 -14.64 -12.07
C TYR A 313 -23.68 -13.67 -12.43
N TYR A 314 -24.93 -13.98 -12.06
CA TYR A 314 -26.07 -13.11 -12.37
C TYR A 314 -26.02 -11.73 -11.69
N ARG A 315 -25.27 -11.57 -10.61
CA ARG A 315 -25.10 -10.28 -9.90
C ARG A 315 -24.02 -9.39 -10.51
N ILE A 316 -22.98 -9.97 -11.10
CA ILE A 316 -21.89 -9.20 -11.71
C ILE A 316 -22.07 -9.03 -13.22
N ALA A 317 -22.70 -9.98 -13.90
CA ALA A 317 -22.92 -9.99 -15.35
C ALA A 317 -24.19 -9.23 -15.77
N VAL A 318 -24.55 -8.15 -15.08
CA VAL A 318 -25.73 -7.34 -15.43
C VAL A 318 -25.51 -6.61 -16.76
N MET A 319 -24.32 -6.06 -16.96
CA MET A 319 -23.87 -5.44 -18.20
C MET A 319 -22.53 -6.05 -18.62
N PRO A 320 -22.53 -7.15 -19.41
CA PRO A 320 -21.32 -7.76 -19.93
C PRO A 320 -20.81 -7.01 -21.17
N PHE A 321 -19.51 -6.75 -21.23
CA PHE A 321 -18.82 -6.22 -22.39
C PHE A 321 -17.65 -7.13 -22.73
N ASP A 322 -17.65 -7.66 -23.95
CA ASP A 322 -16.54 -8.41 -24.48
C ASP A 322 -15.57 -7.47 -25.20
N LEU A 323 -14.31 -7.49 -24.77
CA LEU A 323 -13.29 -6.61 -25.32
C LEU A 323 -12.63 -7.25 -26.55
N PRO A 324 -12.52 -6.51 -27.67
CA PRO A 324 -11.83 -7.00 -28.85
C PRO A 324 -10.31 -7.17 -28.58
N PRO A 325 -9.64 -8.09 -29.31
CA PRO A 325 -8.19 -8.27 -29.26
C PRO A 325 -7.41 -7.10 -29.88
#